data_AF-A0A812Z0V0-F1
#
_entry.id   AF-A0A812Z0V0-F1
#
_cell.length_a   1.000
_cell.length_b   1.000
_cell.length_c   1.000
_cell.angle_alpha   90.00
_cell.angle_beta   90.00
_cell.angle_gamma   90.00
#
_symmetry.space_group_name_H-M   'P 1'
#
loop_
_entity.id
_entity.type
_entity.pdbx_description
1 polymer ?
#
loop_
_entity_poly.entity_id
_entity_poly.type
_entity_poly.pdbx_seq_one_letter_code
_entity_poly.pdbx_strand_id
1 'polypeptide(L)'
;MASAEPLLPDGQEDGVKGWCRRTCKSLAKGLALVLAVVFVLVWIVQAIVWEYATIGCSPDRLKDYDYPGGGEDDAGGKAFNLVPMISLLAERKPMWYGDAFDVIPSNEASTVAGAPVGTWWRTTGPLFNTYMYEDVANSQPTVMMRRKLIRLGQCHVIERCDGSGDVYTISEGSNYFANRFRKWLGMTQAMSYKIYKGDTLIAVAEETQNGFESIGFRNITSRRELASSVLEERHFHGQYDLWLVDAKKKDADLPAYVSSAATLLYAFFVMHQRGHKIKVDPNGPEGHGSHDGPSFLAATVENVTVGNVPSEVVGSGLRAENRVPDQLI
;
A
#
# COMPACT_ATOMS: atom_id res chain seq x y z
N MET A 1 74.80 -47.16 23.88
CA MET A 1 74.85 -45.82 23.27
C MET A 1 73.47 -45.22 23.41
N ALA A 2 73.25 -44.42 24.44
CA ALA A 2 71.97 -43.74 24.67
C ALA A 2 72.02 -42.39 23.94
N SER A 3 71.11 -42.21 22.98
CA SER A 3 70.92 -40.94 22.26
C SER A 3 70.21 -39.98 23.20
N ALA A 4 70.88 -38.89 23.57
CA ALA A 4 70.28 -37.80 24.33
C ALA A 4 69.33 -37.02 23.40
N GLU A 5 68.03 -37.08 23.70
CA GLU A 5 67.02 -36.21 23.08
C GLU A 5 67.23 -34.77 23.57
N PRO A 6 67.21 -33.77 22.68
CA PRO A 6 67.36 -32.37 23.08
C PRO A 6 66.09 -31.91 23.80
N LEU A 7 66.26 -31.52 25.07
CA LEU A 7 65.24 -30.84 25.85
C LEU A 7 64.89 -29.51 25.16
N LEU A 8 63.73 -29.46 24.50
CA LEU A 8 63.13 -28.20 24.07
C LEU A 8 62.64 -27.44 25.32
N PRO A 9 62.84 -26.12 25.41
CA PRO A 9 62.44 -25.35 26.57
C PRO A 9 60.90 -25.28 26.68
N ASP A 10 60.35 -26.04 27.61
CA ASP A 10 58.97 -25.94 28.10
C ASP A 10 58.77 -24.59 28.78
N GLY A 11 58.43 -23.54 28.02
CA GLY A 11 58.17 -22.24 28.67
C GLY A 11 57.67 -21.09 27.81
N GLN A 12 57.49 -21.26 26.49
CA GLN A 12 57.22 -20.12 25.60
C GLN A 12 55.87 -20.17 24.87
N GLU A 13 54.94 -21.06 25.23
CA GLU A 13 53.59 -21.07 24.62
C GLU A 13 52.53 -20.23 25.37
N ASP A 14 52.74 -19.96 26.66
CA ASP A 14 51.70 -19.33 27.50
C ASP A 14 51.63 -17.81 27.35
N GLY A 15 52.74 -17.16 26.99
CA GLY A 15 52.82 -15.71 26.81
C GLY A 15 52.06 -15.19 25.58
N VAL A 16 52.13 -15.93 24.46
CA VAL A 16 51.52 -15.53 23.19
C VAL A 16 49.98 -15.70 23.24
N LYS A 17 49.50 -16.79 23.85
CA LYS A 17 48.06 -17.03 24.07
C LYS A 17 47.43 -15.96 25.00
N GLY A 18 48.17 -15.50 26.01
CA GLY A 18 47.71 -14.47 26.96
C GLY A 18 47.61 -13.06 26.36
N TRP A 19 48.57 -12.66 25.52
CA TRP A 19 48.58 -11.35 24.86
C TRP A 19 47.46 -11.23 23.83
N CYS A 20 47.30 -12.24 22.97
CA CYS A 20 46.25 -12.30 21.95
C CYS A 20 44.84 -12.26 22.56
N ARG A 21 44.64 -12.87 23.74
CA ARG A 21 43.35 -12.84 24.46
C ARG A 21 43.04 -11.46 25.08
N ARG A 22 44.03 -10.66 25.45
CA ARG A 22 43.82 -9.30 25.98
C ARG A 22 43.54 -8.28 24.87
N THR A 23 44.25 -8.34 23.75
CA THR A 23 44.00 -7.49 22.59
C THR A 23 42.64 -7.79 21.94
N CYS A 24 42.26 -9.07 21.77
CA CYS A 24 40.92 -9.42 21.27
C CYS A 24 39.78 -8.91 22.16
N LYS A 25 39.96 -8.91 23.49
CA LYS A 25 38.95 -8.34 24.42
C LYS A 25 38.85 -6.82 24.31
N SER A 26 39.96 -6.12 24.08
CA SER A 26 39.96 -4.66 23.90
C SER A 26 39.28 -4.27 22.58
N LEU A 27 39.61 -4.98 21.50
CA LEU A 27 38.98 -4.78 20.17
C LEU A 27 37.49 -5.10 20.19
N ALA A 28 37.07 -6.19 20.84
CA ALA A 28 35.64 -6.52 20.98
C ALA A 28 34.86 -5.46 21.77
N LYS A 29 35.46 -4.88 22.82
CA LYS A 29 34.85 -3.76 23.56
C LYS A 29 34.75 -2.50 22.72
N GLY A 30 35.80 -2.16 21.97
CA GLY A 30 35.80 -1.02 21.05
C GLY A 30 34.72 -1.17 19.96
N LEU A 31 34.64 -2.35 19.33
CA LEU A 31 33.60 -2.66 18.34
C LEU A 31 32.20 -2.59 18.94
N ALA A 32 31.99 -3.17 20.13
CA ALA A 32 30.69 -3.11 20.82
C ALA A 32 30.27 -1.67 21.13
N LEU A 33 31.21 -0.81 21.55
CA LEU A 33 30.94 0.61 21.78
C LEU A 33 30.56 1.33 20.48
N VAL A 34 31.30 1.09 19.39
CA VAL A 34 30.98 1.69 18.08
C VAL A 34 29.60 1.24 17.60
N LEU A 35 29.27 -0.06 17.72
CA LEU A 35 27.94 -0.57 17.36
C LEU A 35 26.84 0.04 18.24
N ALA A 36 27.07 0.23 19.54
CA ALA A 36 26.12 0.89 20.43
C ALA A 36 25.89 2.35 20.03
N VAL A 37 26.96 3.09 19.68
CA VAL A 37 26.85 4.47 19.20
C VAL A 37 26.07 4.54 17.88
N VAL A 38 26.40 3.68 16.91
CA VAL A 38 25.68 3.61 15.62
C VAL A 38 24.20 3.28 15.86
N PHE A 39 23.91 2.32 16.75
CA PHE A 39 22.53 1.98 17.11
C PHE A 39 21.77 3.18 17.65
N VAL A 40 22.35 3.94 18.59
CA VAL A 40 21.72 5.16 19.14
C VAL A 40 21.52 6.21 18.05
N LEU A 41 22.50 6.44 17.18
CA LEU A 41 22.39 7.39 16.08
C LEU A 41 21.27 7.02 15.10
N VAL A 42 21.13 5.72 14.76
CA VAL A 42 20.04 5.23 13.90
C VAL A 42 18.67 5.52 14.52
N TRP A 43 18.52 5.34 15.84
CA TRP A 43 17.28 5.67 16.54
C TRP A 43 16.98 7.16 16.59
N ILE A 44 18.00 8.00 16.78
CA ILE A 44 17.86 9.46 16.73
C ILE A 44 17.38 9.89 15.33
N VAL A 45 18.01 9.38 14.26
CA VAL A 45 17.60 9.67 12.89
C VAL A 45 16.17 9.18 12.64
N GLN A 46 15.82 7.98 13.10
CA GLN A 46 14.45 7.47 12.98
C GLN A 46 13.44 8.37 13.70
N ALA A 47 13.76 8.87 14.89
CA ALA A 47 12.89 9.76 15.65
C ALA A 47 12.68 11.10 14.93
N ILE A 48 13.75 11.68 14.37
CA ILE A 48 13.67 12.93 13.59
C ILE A 48 12.80 12.74 12.34
N VAL A 49 13.01 11.65 11.60
CA VAL A 49 12.23 11.35 10.39
C VAL A 49 10.77 11.07 10.72
N TRP A 50 10.51 10.35 11.82
CA TRP A 50 9.15 10.09 12.29
C TRP A 50 8.45 11.38 12.70
N GLU A 51 9.10 12.22 13.51
CA GLU A 51 8.56 13.51 13.92
C GLU A 51 8.23 14.37 12.70
N TYR A 52 9.16 14.49 11.75
CA TYR A 52 8.94 15.20 10.48
C TYR A 52 7.73 14.65 9.71
N ALA A 53 7.62 13.33 9.62
CA ALA A 53 6.52 12.68 8.91
C ALA A 53 5.16 12.86 9.61
N THR A 54 5.13 13.13 10.92
CA THR A 54 3.88 13.32 11.68
C THR A 54 3.60 14.77 12.02
N ILE A 55 4.38 15.74 11.50
CA ILE A 55 4.12 17.17 11.71
C ILE A 55 2.69 17.49 11.28
N GLY A 56 1.91 18.06 12.20
CA GLY A 56 0.53 18.48 11.97
C GLY A 56 -0.52 17.43 12.31
N CYS A 57 -0.12 16.17 12.52
CA CYS A 57 -1.02 15.11 12.99
C CYS A 57 -1.31 15.33 14.49
N SER A 58 -2.36 16.08 14.81
CA SER A 58 -2.71 16.40 16.20
C SER A 58 -4.22 16.66 16.37
N PRO A 59 -4.83 16.28 17.50
CA PRO A 59 -6.25 16.53 17.79
C PRO A 59 -6.64 18.00 17.70
N ASP A 60 -5.80 18.89 18.22
CA ASP A 60 -6.09 20.34 18.27
C ASP A 60 -6.19 20.97 16.87
N ARG A 61 -5.45 20.45 15.89
CA ARG A 61 -5.50 20.97 14.50
C ARG A 61 -6.72 20.52 13.74
N LEU A 62 -7.34 19.41 14.14
CA LEU A 62 -8.46 18.79 13.43
C LEU A 62 -9.81 18.93 14.13
N LYS A 63 -9.85 19.63 15.27
CA LYS A 63 -11.06 19.76 16.10
C LYS A 63 -12.31 20.21 15.35
N ASP A 64 -12.15 21.13 14.40
CA ASP A 64 -13.23 21.73 13.60
C ASP A 64 -13.08 21.43 12.10
N TYR A 65 -12.38 20.35 11.75
CA TYR A 65 -12.13 19.97 10.35
C TYR A 65 -13.28 19.12 9.77
N ASP A 66 -13.75 19.46 8.56
CA ASP A 66 -14.96 18.87 7.96
C ASP A 66 -14.69 17.64 7.05
N TYR A 67 -13.42 17.24 6.90
CA TYR A 67 -13.01 16.07 6.09
C TYR A 67 -13.65 16.03 4.68
N PRO A 68 -13.49 17.08 3.87
CA PRO A 68 -14.18 17.20 2.58
C PRO A 68 -13.87 16.08 1.58
N GLY A 69 -12.70 15.42 1.71
CA GLY A 69 -12.33 14.26 0.89
C GLY A 69 -13.00 12.94 1.30
N GLY A 70 -13.71 12.89 2.43
CA GLY A 70 -14.38 11.69 2.92
C GLY A 70 -15.66 11.35 2.16
N GLY A 71 -15.89 10.06 1.92
CA GLY A 71 -17.15 9.55 1.40
C GLY A 71 -18.24 9.44 2.47
N GLU A 72 -19.49 9.42 2.05
CA GLU A 72 -20.66 9.14 2.90
C GLU A 72 -21.23 7.78 2.52
N ASP A 73 -21.54 6.97 3.54
CA ASP A 73 -22.18 5.66 3.38
C ASP A 73 -23.17 5.37 4.52
N ASP A 74 -23.78 4.19 4.49
CA ASP A 74 -24.74 3.75 5.51
C ASP A 74 -24.07 3.60 6.90
N ALA A 75 -22.75 3.37 6.96
CA ALA A 75 -22.00 3.19 8.19
C ALA A 75 -21.54 4.52 8.82
N GLY A 76 -21.32 5.57 8.03
CA GLY A 76 -20.96 6.89 8.54
C GLY A 76 -20.80 8.00 7.50
N GLY A 77 -20.65 9.23 8.00
CA GLY A 77 -20.38 10.40 7.17
C GLY A 77 -18.91 10.55 6.77
N LYS A 78 -18.57 11.69 6.19
CA LYS A 78 -17.21 12.02 5.73
C LYS A 78 -16.14 11.88 6.81
N ALA A 79 -16.48 12.30 8.03
CA ALA A 79 -15.60 12.18 9.20
C ALA A 79 -15.35 10.73 9.64
N PHE A 80 -16.16 9.76 9.23
CA PHE A 80 -15.92 8.33 9.49
C PHE A 80 -14.99 7.73 8.44
N ASN A 81 -15.25 8.00 7.16
CA ASN A 81 -14.56 7.36 6.05
C ASN A 81 -13.22 8.03 5.69
N LEU A 82 -13.09 9.35 5.88
CA LEU A 82 -11.91 10.21 5.64
C LEU A 82 -11.37 10.24 4.20
N VAL A 83 -11.63 9.21 3.40
CA VAL A 83 -11.34 9.07 1.98
C VAL A 83 -12.62 8.71 1.23
N PRO A 84 -12.67 8.86 -0.11
CA PRO A 84 -13.83 8.45 -0.91
C PRO A 84 -14.07 6.94 -0.84
N MET A 85 -15.34 6.53 -0.90
CA MET A 85 -15.71 5.10 -0.87
C MET A 85 -15.20 4.34 -2.08
N ILE A 86 -15.15 4.98 -3.25
CA ILE A 86 -14.52 4.44 -4.45
C ILE A 86 -13.42 5.42 -4.86
N SER A 87 -12.18 4.97 -4.89
CA SER A 87 -11.03 5.83 -5.18
C SER A 87 -9.97 5.12 -6.00
N LEU A 88 -9.20 5.89 -6.75
CA LEU A 88 -7.99 5.46 -7.44
C LEU A 88 -6.79 5.95 -6.61
N LEU A 89 -5.86 5.05 -6.31
CA LEU A 89 -4.54 5.37 -5.79
C LEU A 89 -3.58 5.46 -6.98
N ALA A 90 -3.22 6.68 -7.37
CA ALA A 90 -2.29 6.94 -8.46
C ALA A 90 -0.87 7.14 -7.92
N GLU A 91 0.08 6.28 -8.31
CA GLU A 91 1.49 6.42 -7.93
C GLU A 91 2.04 7.77 -8.44
N ARG A 92 2.70 8.52 -7.55
CA ARG A 92 3.40 9.76 -7.91
C ARG A 92 4.85 9.49 -8.20
N LYS A 93 5.46 10.40 -8.96
CA LYS A 93 6.91 10.46 -9.10
C LYS A 93 7.57 10.51 -7.71
N PRO A 94 8.50 9.60 -7.42
CA PRO A 94 9.18 9.58 -6.13
C PRO A 94 9.96 10.88 -5.93
N MET A 95 9.94 11.38 -4.70
CA MET A 95 10.75 12.51 -4.28
C MET A 95 11.94 12.02 -3.46
N TRP A 96 12.95 12.87 -3.30
CA TRP A 96 14.18 12.50 -2.59
C TRP A 96 13.93 12.07 -1.13
N TYR A 97 12.81 12.50 -0.53
CA TYR A 97 12.44 12.22 0.86
C TYR A 97 11.33 11.17 1.02
N GLY A 98 10.79 10.62 -0.08
CA GLY A 98 9.72 9.64 0.02
C GLY A 98 8.95 9.41 -1.27
N ASP A 99 8.00 8.50 -1.17
CA ASP A 99 7.11 8.09 -2.26
C ASP A 99 5.68 8.44 -1.89
N ALA A 100 4.79 8.53 -2.87
CA ALA A 100 3.42 8.92 -2.59
C ALA A 100 2.42 8.36 -3.59
N PHE A 101 1.16 8.28 -3.15
CA PHE A 101 0.01 7.94 -3.98
C PHE A 101 -1.07 9.00 -3.80
N ASP A 102 -1.50 9.61 -4.90
CA ASP A 102 -2.66 10.50 -4.87
C ASP A 102 -3.95 9.69 -4.81
N VAL A 103 -4.90 10.15 -4.01
CA VAL A 103 -6.23 9.56 -3.85
C VAL A 103 -7.20 10.37 -4.70
N ILE A 104 -7.67 9.77 -5.79
CA ILE A 104 -8.57 10.38 -6.76
C ILE A 104 -9.94 9.73 -6.62
N PRO A 105 -11.04 10.47 -6.42
CA PRO A 105 -12.36 9.88 -6.35
C PRO A 105 -12.70 9.21 -7.68
N SER A 106 -13.34 8.05 -7.62
CA SER A 106 -13.77 7.27 -8.77
C SER A 106 -15.24 6.88 -8.64
N ASN A 107 -15.87 6.51 -9.75
CA ASN A 107 -17.26 6.10 -9.80
C ASN A 107 -17.39 4.57 -9.93
N GLU A 108 -18.63 4.07 -9.96
CA GLU A 108 -18.91 2.63 -10.10
C GLU A 108 -18.43 2.03 -11.43
N ALA A 109 -18.13 2.87 -12.42
CA ALA A 109 -17.54 2.45 -13.69
C ALA A 109 -16.00 2.45 -13.66
N SER A 110 -15.40 2.60 -12.47
CA SER A 110 -13.94 2.69 -12.25
C SER A 110 -13.28 3.89 -12.92
N THR A 111 -14.04 4.91 -13.31
CA THR A 111 -13.49 6.09 -13.98
C THR A 111 -13.32 7.26 -13.00
N VAL A 112 -12.34 8.11 -13.28
CA VAL A 112 -12.06 9.33 -12.52
C VAL A 112 -13.33 10.19 -12.39
N ALA A 113 -13.76 10.42 -11.15
CA ALA A 113 -14.97 11.19 -10.84
C ALA A 113 -14.67 12.63 -10.40
N GLY A 114 -13.41 13.00 -10.22
CA GLY A 114 -13.02 14.34 -9.77
C GLY A 114 -11.51 14.54 -9.65
N ALA A 115 -11.12 15.69 -9.11
CA ALA A 115 -9.73 16.00 -8.79
C ALA A 115 -9.22 15.18 -7.59
N PRO A 116 -7.90 14.99 -7.43
CA PRO A 116 -7.33 14.36 -6.25
C PRO A 116 -7.81 15.06 -4.97
N VAL A 117 -8.30 14.26 -4.00
CA VAL A 117 -8.82 14.76 -2.71
C VAL A 117 -7.82 14.59 -1.57
N GLY A 118 -6.78 13.80 -1.76
CA GLY A 118 -5.74 13.61 -0.76
C GLY A 118 -4.52 12.90 -1.34
N THR A 119 -3.48 12.80 -0.53
CA THR A 119 -2.24 12.10 -0.88
C THR A 119 -1.78 11.25 0.28
N TRP A 120 -1.48 9.98 0.01
CA TRP A 120 -0.74 9.12 0.92
C TRP A 120 0.74 9.32 0.73
N TRP A 121 1.42 9.80 1.76
CA TRP A 121 2.86 9.95 1.85
C TRP A 121 3.49 8.73 2.50
N ARG A 122 4.61 8.25 1.96
CA ARG A 122 5.52 7.30 2.60
C ARG A 122 6.85 7.97 2.86
N THR A 123 7.12 8.27 4.12
CA THR A 123 8.43 8.75 4.57
C THR A 123 9.29 7.56 4.98
N THR A 124 10.42 7.40 4.31
CA THR A 124 11.36 6.30 4.56
C THR A 124 12.26 6.62 5.75
N GLY A 125 12.20 5.80 6.79
CA GLY A 125 13.11 5.86 7.94
C GLY A 125 14.12 4.71 7.93
N PRO A 126 15.22 4.82 8.70
CA PRO A 126 16.27 3.79 8.73
C PRO A 126 15.80 2.44 9.34
N LEU A 127 14.79 2.45 10.21
CA LEU A 127 14.22 1.26 10.85
C LEU A 127 12.84 0.91 10.31
N PHE A 128 12.00 1.92 10.06
CA PHE A 128 10.66 1.74 9.55
C PHE A 128 10.18 2.95 8.76
N ASN A 129 9.23 2.68 7.86
CA ASN A 129 8.52 3.70 7.10
C ASN A 129 7.32 4.20 7.91
N THR A 130 7.06 5.49 7.78
CA THR A 130 5.86 6.14 8.31
C THR A 130 4.99 6.55 7.14
N TYR A 131 3.69 6.30 7.26
CA TYR A 131 2.72 6.61 6.23
C TYR A 131 1.73 7.63 6.77
N MET A 132 1.39 8.63 5.97
CA MET A 132 0.47 9.68 6.37
C MET A 132 -0.46 10.02 5.22
N TYR A 133 -1.74 10.14 5.50
CA TYR A 133 -2.72 10.66 4.56
C TYR A 133 -2.92 12.14 4.83
N GLU A 134 -2.70 12.95 3.80
CA GLU A 134 -2.94 14.38 3.79
C GLU A 134 -4.15 14.69 2.91
N ASP A 135 -5.14 15.39 3.46
CA ASP A 135 -6.28 15.88 2.69
C ASP A 135 -5.88 17.15 1.92
N VAL A 136 -6.15 17.17 0.61
CA VAL A 136 -5.78 18.26 -0.30
C VAL A 136 -6.51 19.55 0.05
N ALA A 137 -7.71 19.48 0.62
CA ALA A 137 -8.55 20.66 0.80
C ALA A 137 -7.98 21.71 1.76
N ASN A 138 -7.01 21.36 2.61
CA ASN A 138 -6.28 22.31 3.47
C ASN A 138 -4.88 21.82 3.86
N SER A 139 -4.31 20.84 3.14
CA SER A 139 -3.05 20.20 3.49
C SER A 139 -3.00 19.69 4.95
N GLN A 140 -4.12 19.14 5.42
CA GLN A 140 -4.22 18.65 6.79
C GLN A 140 -3.97 17.14 6.83
N PRO A 141 -3.03 16.65 7.66
CA PRO A 141 -2.84 15.22 7.84
C PRO A 141 -3.96 14.65 8.71
N THR A 142 -4.71 13.69 8.19
CA THR A 142 -5.91 13.16 8.85
C THR A 142 -5.75 11.72 9.33
N VAL A 143 -4.90 10.92 8.68
CA VAL A 143 -4.63 9.53 9.07
C VAL A 143 -3.13 9.29 9.09
N MET A 144 -2.66 8.59 10.12
CA MET A 144 -1.30 8.06 10.17
C MET A 144 -1.32 6.54 10.19
N MET A 145 -0.31 5.94 9.58
CA MET A 145 -0.07 4.51 9.64
C MET A 145 1.41 4.24 9.92
N ARG A 146 1.68 3.36 10.90
CA ARG A 146 3.03 3.05 11.37
C ARG A 146 3.22 1.58 11.69
N ARG A 147 4.46 1.10 11.61
CA ARG A 147 4.80 -0.29 11.91
C ARG A 147 4.96 -0.54 13.41
N LYS A 148 4.39 -1.65 13.92
CA LYS A 148 4.67 -2.21 15.25
C LYS A 148 5.92 -3.11 15.19
N LEU A 149 7.05 -2.64 15.76
CA LEU A 149 8.35 -3.31 15.62
C LEU A 149 8.48 -4.64 16.38
N ILE A 150 7.71 -4.85 17.45
CA ILE A 150 7.87 -6.02 18.35
C ILE A 150 7.03 -7.23 17.88
N ARG A 151 6.22 -7.09 16.83
CA ARG A 151 5.34 -8.16 16.33
C ARG A 151 6.01 -8.93 15.18
N LEU A 152 5.80 -10.24 15.15
CA LEU A 152 6.26 -11.11 14.05
C LEU A 152 5.52 -10.76 12.75
N GLY A 153 6.27 -10.60 11.67
CA GLY A 153 5.75 -10.30 10.33
C GLY A 153 5.48 -8.82 10.07
N GLN A 154 4.58 -8.55 9.12
CA GLN A 154 4.08 -7.21 8.87
C GLN A 154 2.93 -6.89 9.84
N CYS A 155 3.12 -5.86 10.66
CA CYS A 155 2.10 -5.38 11.58
C CYS A 155 2.09 -3.85 11.56
N HIS A 156 0.99 -3.28 11.10
CA HIS A 156 0.79 -1.85 10.98
C HIS A 156 -0.41 -1.42 11.82
N VAL A 157 -0.28 -0.25 12.42
CA VAL A 157 -1.34 0.43 13.14
C VAL A 157 -1.76 1.62 12.31
N ILE A 158 -3.06 1.80 12.16
CA ILE A 158 -3.70 2.89 11.46
C ILE A 158 -4.51 3.65 12.51
N GLU A 159 -4.18 4.93 12.67
CA GLU A 159 -4.69 5.83 13.69
C GLU A 159 -5.11 7.12 13.01
N ARG A 160 -6.19 7.74 13.47
CA ARG A 160 -6.59 9.06 13.02
C ARG A 160 -5.79 10.12 13.75
N CYS A 161 -5.44 11.19 13.05
CA CYS A 161 -4.68 12.30 13.61
C CYS A 161 -5.48 13.16 14.58
N ASP A 162 -6.81 13.13 14.48
CA ASP A 162 -7.70 13.86 15.38
C ASP A 162 -7.86 13.18 16.75
N GLY A 163 -7.30 11.98 16.91
CA GLY A 163 -7.43 11.16 18.12
C GLY A 163 -8.84 10.62 18.34
N SER A 164 -9.75 10.82 17.38
CA SER A 164 -11.10 10.27 17.42
C SER A 164 -11.16 8.92 16.69
N GLY A 165 -12.24 8.17 16.92
CA GLY A 165 -12.44 6.87 16.29
C GLY A 165 -11.57 5.75 16.84
N ASP A 166 -11.75 4.57 16.27
CA ASP A 166 -11.06 3.36 16.71
C ASP A 166 -9.69 3.21 16.06
N VAL A 167 -8.77 2.60 16.80
CA VAL A 167 -7.45 2.23 16.28
C VAL A 167 -7.56 0.92 15.52
N TYR A 168 -7.13 0.91 14.26
CA TYR A 168 -7.11 -0.29 13.44
C TYR A 168 -5.71 -0.88 13.39
N THR A 169 -5.58 -2.20 13.53
CA THR A 169 -4.30 -2.89 13.38
C THR A 169 -4.40 -3.93 12.28
N ILE A 170 -3.56 -3.82 11.25
CA ILE A 170 -3.38 -4.82 10.21
C ILE A 170 -2.19 -5.68 10.60
N SER A 171 -2.39 -6.97 10.78
CA SER A 171 -1.34 -7.87 11.23
C SER A 171 -1.36 -9.18 10.47
N GLU A 172 -0.19 -9.59 10.03
CA GLU A 172 0.06 -10.94 9.52
C GLU A 172 -0.12 -11.97 10.65
N GLY A 173 0.48 -11.70 11.82
CA GLY A 173 0.29 -12.49 13.03
C GLY A 173 0.62 -13.97 12.82
N SER A 174 -0.30 -14.86 13.19
CA SER A 174 -0.16 -16.31 13.02
C SER A 174 0.00 -16.75 11.55
N ASN A 175 -0.40 -15.92 10.59
CA ASN A 175 -0.31 -16.23 9.17
C ASN A 175 1.11 -16.04 8.62
N TYR A 176 2.07 -15.54 9.42
CA TYR A 176 3.43 -15.27 8.97
C TYR A 176 4.07 -16.46 8.24
N PHE A 177 4.14 -17.60 8.90
CA PHE A 177 4.74 -18.80 8.30
C PHE A 177 3.91 -19.34 7.14
N ALA A 178 2.59 -19.30 7.26
CA ALA A 178 1.69 -19.76 6.20
C ALA A 178 1.84 -18.93 4.92
N ASN A 179 1.92 -17.60 5.02
CA ASN A 179 2.12 -16.71 3.87
C ASN A 179 3.49 -16.96 3.22
N ARG A 180 4.55 -17.17 4.00
CA ARG A 180 5.87 -17.53 3.45
C ARG A 180 5.81 -18.85 2.68
N PHE A 181 5.11 -19.85 3.23
CA PHE A 181 4.93 -21.14 2.57
C PHE A 181 4.09 -21.03 1.30
N ARG A 182 2.97 -20.28 1.32
CA ARG A 182 2.15 -19.99 0.13
C ARG A 182 2.95 -19.32 -0.97
N LYS A 183 3.76 -18.32 -0.61
CA LYS A 183 4.66 -17.63 -1.53
C LYS A 183 5.69 -18.58 -2.13
N TRP A 184 6.28 -19.46 -1.31
CA TRP A 184 7.26 -20.44 -1.79
C TRP A 184 6.64 -21.46 -2.75
N LEU A 185 5.40 -21.90 -2.51
CA LEU A 185 4.66 -22.78 -3.40
C LEU A 185 4.01 -22.09 -4.61
N GLY A 186 4.13 -20.75 -4.74
CA GLY A 186 3.53 -20.00 -5.84
C GLY A 186 2.00 -20.04 -5.87
N MET A 187 1.34 -20.08 -4.71
CA MET A 187 -0.12 -20.11 -4.63
C MET A 187 -0.76 -18.78 -5.08
N THR A 188 -1.98 -18.87 -5.62
CA THR A 188 -2.74 -17.71 -6.12
C THR A 188 -3.01 -16.67 -5.02
N GLN A 189 -3.37 -17.13 -3.82
CA GLN A 189 -3.43 -16.32 -2.62
C GLN A 189 -2.03 -16.21 -2.01
N ALA A 190 -1.43 -15.01 -2.09
CA ALA A 190 -0.05 -14.81 -1.68
C ALA A 190 0.06 -14.59 -0.17
N MET A 191 -0.67 -13.61 0.35
CA MET A 191 -0.60 -13.20 1.76
C MET A 191 -2.00 -12.96 2.33
N SER A 192 -2.17 -13.30 3.60
CA SER A 192 -3.39 -13.05 4.35
C SER A 192 -3.07 -12.31 5.64
N TYR A 193 -3.80 -11.22 5.89
CA TYR A 193 -3.67 -10.38 7.07
C TYR A 193 -4.99 -10.33 7.84
N LYS A 194 -4.87 -10.17 9.15
CA LYS A 194 -5.99 -9.97 10.07
C LYS A 194 -6.10 -8.49 10.40
N ILE A 195 -7.30 -7.95 10.33
CA ILE A 195 -7.61 -6.56 10.67
C ILE A 195 -8.37 -6.53 12.00
N TYR A 196 -7.76 -5.88 12.97
CA TYR A 196 -8.33 -5.69 14.30
C TYR A 196 -8.82 -4.26 14.46
N LYS A 197 -9.98 -4.09 15.10
CA LYS A 197 -10.52 -2.84 15.60
C LYS A 197 -10.33 -2.84 17.12
N GLY A 198 -9.37 -2.07 17.61
CA GLY A 198 -8.81 -2.26 18.96
C GLY A 198 -8.25 -3.68 19.10
N ASP A 199 -8.82 -4.45 20.02
CA ASP A 199 -8.46 -5.85 20.27
C ASP A 199 -9.38 -6.86 19.55
N THR A 200 -10.41 -6.39 18.84
CA THR A 200 -11.42 -7.26 18.21
C THR A 200 -11.07 -7.53 16.76
N LEU A 201 -11.00 -8.80 16.37
CA LEU A 201 -10.80 -9.21 14.97
C LEU A 201 -12.09 -9.01 14.17
N ILE A 202 -12.09 -8.08 13.22
CA ILE A 202 -13.28 -7.73 12.44
C ILE A 202 -13.23 -8.25 11.00
N ALA A 203 -12.03 -8.27 10.40
CA ALA A 203 -11.87 -8.60 8.99
C ALA A 203 -10.56 -9.33 8.68
N VAL A 204 -10.53 -9.95 7.50
CA VAL A 204 -9.34 -10.56 6.91
C VAL A 204 -9.11 -9.92 5.55
N ALA A 205 -7.88 -9.50 5.28
CA ALA A 205 -7.44 -9.03 3.97
C ALA A 205 -6.64 -10.14 3.28
N GLU A 206 -6.96 -10.43 2.03
CA GLU A 206 -6.40 -11.54 1.26
C GLU A 206 -5.84 -11.00 -0.06
N GLU A 207 -4.52 -11.06 -0.22
CA GLU A 207 -3.82 -10.66 -1.45
C GLU A 207 -3.84 -11.78 -2.50
N THR A 208 -4.05 -11.38 -3.75
CA THR A 208 -3.93 -12.23 -4.93
C THR A 208 -2.75 -11.75 -5.77
N GLN A 209 -1.81 -12.64 -6.09
CA GLN A 209 -0.64 -12.33 -6.94
C GLN A 209 -0.63 -13.07 -8.28
N ASN A 210 -1.26 -14.24 -8.39
CA ASN A 210 -1.31 -14.94 -9.67
C ASN A 210 -2.51 -14.45 -10.48
N GLY A 211 -2.23 -13.65 -11.50
CA GLY A 211 -3.24 -13.01 -12.34
C GLY A 211 -3.20 -11.50 -12.18
N PHE A 212 -4.31 -10.91 -11.74
CA PHE A 212 -4.40 -9.48 -11.44
C PHE A 212 -4.06 -9.23 -9.98
N GLU A 213 -3.07 -8.38 -9.73
CA GLU A 213 -2.77 -7.95 -8.37
C GLU A 213 -3.99 -7.29 -7.75
N SER A 214 -4.49 -7.89 -6.69
CA SER A 214 -5.67 -7.43 -5.98
C SER A 214 -5.59 -7.80 -4.51
N ILE A 215 -6.36 -7.09 -3.68
CA ILE A 215 -6.56 -7.43 -2.28
C ILE A 215 -8.05 -7.34 -1.97
N GLY A 216 -8.61 -8.43 -1.44
CA GLY A 216 -9.99 -8.51 -1.01
C GLY A 216 -10.10 -8.42 0.50
N PHE A 217 -11.12 -7.72 1.00
CA PHE A 217 -11.40 -7.57 2.43
C PHE A 217 -12.71 -8.27 2.75
N ARG A 218 -12.68 -9.16 3.75
CA ARG A 218 -13.86 -9.96 4.11
C ARG A 218 -14.09 -9.93 5.61
N ASN A 219 -15.35 -9.75 6.00
CA ASN A 219 -15.76 -9.81 7.39
C ASN A 219 -15.58 -11.24 7.92
N ILE A 220 -15.03 -11.39 9.14
CA ILE A 220 -14.75 -12.72 9.68
C ILE A 220 -16.03 -13.48 10.08
N THR A 221 -17.04 -12.75 10.55
CA THR A 221 -18.31 -13.28 11.05
C THR A 221 -19.28 -13.52 9.90
N SER A 222 -19.57 -12.49 9.11
CA SER A 222 -20.58 -12.59 8.04
C SER A 222 -20.04 -13.23 6.76
N ARG A 223 -18.72 -13.32 6.60
CA ARG A 223 -18.03 -13.78 5.38
C ARG A 223 -18.35 -12.96 4.14
N ARG A 224 -19.02 -11.81 4.27
CA ARG A 224 -19.28 -10.87 3.18
C ARG A 224 -18.04 -10.05 2.87
N GLU A 225 -17.90 -9.67 1.62
CA GLU A 225 -16.88 -8.73 1.17
C GLU A 225 -17.20 -7.34 1.74
N LEU A 226 -16.18 -6.69 2.31
CA LEU A 226 -16.25 -5.35 2.90
C LEU A 226 -15.67 -4.31 1.96
N ALA A 227 -14.62 -4.68 1.24
CA ALA A 227 -13.94 -3.85 0.27
C ALA A 227 -13.12 -4.75 -0.66
N SER A 228 -12.69 -4.20 -1.78
CA SER A 228 -11.67 -4.80 -2.63
C SER A 228 -10.82 -3.71 -3.28
N SER A 229 -9.64 -4.10 -3.73
CA SER A 229 -8.87 -3.26 -4.63
C SER A 229 -8.14 -4.07 -5.66
N VAL A 230 -7.93 -3.48 -6.83
CA VAL A 230 -7.26 -4.10 -7.98
C VAL A 230 -6.28 -3.12 -8.60
N LEU A 231 -5.13 -3.62 -9.04
CA LEU A 231 -4.22 -2.89 -9.91
C LEU A 231 -4.85 -2.76 -11.29
N GLU A 232 -5.35 -1.57 -11.60
CA GLU A 232 -6.08 -1.27 -12.82
C GLU A 232 -5.13 -1.03 -14.00
N GLU A 233 -4.09 -0.20 -13.79
CA GLU A 233 -3.12 0.16 -14.81
C GLU A 233 -1.69 0.17 -14.22
N ARG A 234 -0.70 -0.30 -14.99
CA ARG A 234 0.74 -0.30 -14.58
C ARG A 234 1.57 0.81 -15.23
N HIS A 235 0.99 1.47 -16.21
CA HIS A 235 1.65 2.44 -17.07
C HIS A 235 0.84 3.74 -17.11
N PHE A 236 0.17 4.07 -16.01
CA PHE A 236 -0.44 5.36 -15.83
C PHE A 236 0.65 6.43 -15.97
N HIS A 237 0.47 7.35 -16.91
CA HIS A 237 1.52 8.28 -17.35
C HIS A 237 2.88 7.62 -17.68
N GLY A 238 2.84 6.43 -18.29
CA GLY A 238 3.97 5.70 -18.86
C GLY A 238 4.68 4.73 -17.91
N GLN A 239 4.66 4.96 -16.59
CA GLN A 239 5.44 4.15 -15.65
C GLN A 239 4.83 3.96 -14.26
N TYR A 240 3.73 4.65 -13.95
CA TYR A 240 3.15 4.65 -12.62
C TYR A 240 1.99 3.66 -12.52
N ASP A 241 1.81 3.08 -11.34
CA ASP A 241 0.72 2.17 -11.05
C ASP A 241 -0.54 2.95 -10.62
N LEU A 242 -1.70 2.49 -11.08
CA LEU A 242 -3.02 3.00 -10.72
C LEU A 242 -3.83 1.85 -10.09
N TRP A 243 -4.26 2.06 -8.84
CA TRP A 243 -5.01 1.05 -8.09
C TRP A 243 -6.43 1.53 -7.83
N LEU A 244 -7.43 0.77 -8.24
CA LEU A 244 -8.81 1.00 -7.86
C LEU A 244 -9.09 0.38 -6.50
N VAL A 245 -9.66 1.17 -5.57
CA VAL A 245 -10.15 0.74 -4.26
C VAL A 245 -11.65 0.97 -4.21
N ASP A 246 -12.42 -0.10 -4.05
CA ASP A 246 -13.87 -0.09 -3.86
C ASP A 246 -14.21 -0.53 -2.42
N ALA A 247 -14.59 0.44 -1.59
CA ALA A 247 -15.07 0.26 -0.23
C ALA A 247 -16.60 0.44 -0.10
N LYS A 248 -17.35 0.60 -1.20
CA LYS A 248 -18.79 0.95 -1.19
C LYS A 248 -19.71 -0.22 -0.79
N LYS A 249 -19.21 -1.27 -0.14
CA LYS A 249 -20.02 -2.44 0.22
C LYS A 249 -20.87 -2.13 1.46
N LYS A 250 -22.17 -2.46 1.40
CA LYS A 250 -23.10 -2.29 2.52
C LYS A 250 -22.69 -3.15 3.72
N ASP A 251 -22.97 -2.68 4.92
CA ASP A 251 -22.62 -3.31 6.22
C ASP A 251 -21.13 -3.26 6.60
N ALA A 252 -20.38 -2.26 6.10
CA ALA A 252 -18.95 -2.16 6.38
C ALA A 252 -18.66 -1.52 7.75
N ASP A 253 -18.38 -2.36 8.77
CA ASP A 253 -17.72 -1.93 10.03
C ASP A 253 -16.27 -1.42 9.81
N LEU A 254 -15.81 -1.38 8.55
CA LEU A 254 -14.46 -1.05 8.12
C LEU A 254 -14.47 0.27 7.34
N PRO A 255 -13.95 1.36 7.92
CA PRO A 255 -13.88 2.65 7.23
C PRO A 255 -13.05 2.58 5.94
N ALA A 256 -13.41 3.37 4.93
CA ALA A 256 -12.73 3.39 3.64
C ALA A 256 -11.22 3.71 3.74
N TYR A 257 -10.79 4.54 4.70
CA TYR A 257 -9.37 4.85 4.88
C TYR A 257 -8.54 3.62 5.29
N VAL A 258 -9.16 2.63 5.94
CA VAL A 258 -8.47 1.41 6.40
C VAL A 258 -8.18 0.49 5.22
N SER A 259 -9.15 0.28 4.32
CA SER A 259 -8.93 -0.48 3.08
C SER A 259 -7.96 0.25 2.16
N SER A 260 -8.11 1.57 2.00
CA SER A 260 -7.16 2.42 1.25
C SER A 260 -5.72 2.28 1.78
N ALA A 261 -5.51 2.39 3.09
CA ALA A 261 -4.19 2.23 3.71
C ALA A 261 -3.61 0.82 3.55
N ALA A 262 -4.45 -0.22 3.65
CA ALA A 262 -4.04 -1.60 3.42
C ALA A 262 -3.61 -1.84 1.96
N THR A 263 -4.38 -1.32 1.00
CA THR A 263 -4.04 -1.34 -0.42
C THR A 263 -2.74 -0.59 -0.69
N LEU A 264 -2.52 0.57 -0.05
CA LEU A 264 -1.27 1.32 -0.17
C LEU A 264 -0.04 0.48 0.24
N LEU A 265 -0.11 -0.27 1.35
CA LEU A 265 0.98 -1.17 1.76
C LEU A 265 1.27 -2.21 0.69
N TYR A 266 0.23 -2.77 0.07
CA TYR A 266 0.36 -3.75 -1.00
C TYR A 266 0.92 -3.13 -2.29
N ALA A 267 0.43 -1.95 -2.69
CA ALA A 267 0.92 -1.20 -3.83
C ALA A 267 2.42 -0.92 -3.73
N PHE A 268 2.88 -0.45 -2.56
CA PHE A 268 4.32 -0.24 -2.32
C PHE A 268 5.15 -1.52 -2.38
N PHE A 269 4.57 -2.65 -1.97
CA PHE A 269 5.23 -3.94 -2.07
C PHE A 269 5.37 -4.39 -3.54
N VAL A 270 4.32 -4.24 -4.35
CA VAL A 270 4.34 -4.53 -5.80
C VAL A 270 5.34 -3.62 -6.52
N MET A 271 5.29 -2.32 -6.25
CA MET A 271 6.23 -1.31 -6.77
C MET A 271 7.70 -1.69 -6.47
N HIS A 272 8.00 -2.13 -5.24
CA HIS A 272 9.35 -2.54 -4.87
C HIS A 272 9.80 -3.83 -5.58
N GLN A 273 8.90 -4.80 -5.78
CA GLN A 273 9.23 -5.99 -6.56
C GLN A 273 9.58 -5.67 -8.02
N ARG A 274 8.97 -4.64 -8.61
CA ARG A 274 9.29 -4.13 -9.96
C ARG A 274 10.70 -3.55 -10.02
N GLY A 275 11.08 -2.70 -9.05
CA GLY A 275 12.40 -2.07 -9.00
C GLY A 275 13.58 -3.07 -9.00
N HIS A 276 13.38 -4.27 -8.47
CA HIS A 276 14.40 -5.34 -8.54
C HIS A 276 14.45 -6.09 -9.87
N LYS A 277 13.40 -6.01 -10.69
CA LYS A 277 13.30 -6.69 -12.00
C LYS A 277 13.72 -5.80 -13.16
N ILE A 278 13.52 -4.48 -13.07
CA ILE A 278 13.98 -3.52 -14.08
C ILE A 278 15.46 -3.22 -13.82
N LYS A 279 16.34 -4.15 -14.19
CA LYS A 279 17.72 -3.76 -14.50
C LYS A 279 17.66 -3.04 -15.84
N VAL A 280 17.55 -1.71 -15.81
CA VAL A 280 17.81 -0.90 -17.00
C VAL A 280 19.26 -1.19 -17.39
N ASP A 281 19.47 -1.88 -18.50
CA ASP A 281 20.81 -2.04 -19.06
C ASP A 281 21.29 -0.64 -19.48
N PRO A 282 22.30 -0.06 -18.83
CA PRO A 282 22.77 1.29 -19.17
C PRO A 282 23.41 1.38 -20.55
N ASN A 283 23.64 0.24 -21.22
CA ASN A 283 24.13 0.15 -22.59
C ASN A 283 23.10 -0.43 -23.57
N GLY A 284 21.84 -0.61 -23.15
CA GLY A 284 20.77 -0.93 -24.09
C GLY A 284 20.66 0.19 -25.12
N PRO A 285 20.54 -0.11 -26.43
CA PRO A 285 20.26 0.95 -27.39
C PRO A 285 19.04 1.73 -26.91
N GLU A 286 19.03 3.05 -27.07
CA GLU A 286 17.86 3.91 -26.86
C GLU A 286 16.74 3.42 -27.79
N GLY A 287 16.07 2.37 -27.34
CA GLY A 287 15.04 1.66 -28.06
C GLY A 287 13.78 2.45 -27.88
N HIS A 288 13.33 3.08 -28.96
CA HIS A 288 11.92 3.33 -29.22
C HIS A 288 11.06 2.30 -28.48
N GLY A 289 10.28 2.77 -27.51
CA GLY A 289 9.37 1.91 -26.75
C GLY A 289 8.57 1.07 -27.73
N SER A 290 8.83 -0.23 -27.74
CA SER A 290 8.06 -1.17 -28.55
C SER A 290 6.63 -1.10 -28.05
N HIS A 291 5.78 -0.45 -28.83
CA HIS A 291 4.36 -0.75 -28.90
C HIS A 291 4.20 -2.23 -29.25
N ASP A 292 4.25 -3.10 -28.26
CA ASP A 292 3.82 -4.50 -28.35
C ASP A 292 3.10 -4.85 -27.04
N GLY A 293 1.99 -4.17 -26.79
CA GLY A 293 0.91 -4.71 -25.98
C GLY A 293 -0.04 -5.48 -26.91
N PRO A 294 -0.52 -6.68 -26.54
CA PRO A 294 -1.63 -7.29 -27.26
C PRO A 294 -2.86 -6.37 -27.12
N SER A 295 -3.28 -5.80 -28.24
CA SER A 295 -4.49 -4.99 -28.36
C SER A 295 -5.71 -5.90 -28.18
N PHE A 296 -6.26 -5.96 -26.98
CA PHE A 296 -7.63 -6.40 -26.76
C PHE A 296 -8.40 -5.13 -26.39
N LEU A 297 -9.28 -4.66 -27.28
CA LEU A 297 -10.09 -3.42 -27.23
C LEU A 297 -9.58 -2.20 -28.04
N ALA A 298 -9.14 -2.42 -29.28
CA ALA A 298 -9.46 -1.46 -30.35
C ALA A 298 -10.92 -1.69 -30.80
N ALA A 299 -11.88 -1.23 -29.98
CA ALA A 299 -13.22 -0.95 -30.44
C ALA A 299 -13.31 0.55 -30.71
N THR A 300 -12.64 1.00 -31.77
CA THR A 300 -12.97 2.28 -32.40
C THR A 300 -14.36 2.13 -33.01
N VAL A 301 -15.35 2.70 -32.32
CA VAL A 301 -16.57 3.13 -32.98
C VAL A 301 -16.16 4.34 -33.83
N GLU A 302 -16.01 4.15 -35.15
CA GLU A 302 -16.23 5.24 -36.10
C GLU A 302 -16.50 4.70 -37.53
N ASN A 303 -17.70 5.05 -37.99
CA ASN A 303 -18.14 5.20 -39.38
C ASN A 303 -18.25 3.96 -40.28
N VAL A 304 -19.42 3.32 -40.18
CA VAL A 304 -20.07 2.69 -41.33
C VAL A 304 -20.26 3.74 -42.42
N THR A 305 -19.42 3.72 -43.44
CA THR A 305 -19.69 4.37 -44.72
C THR A 305 -20.84 3.66 -45.40
N VAL A 306 -22.01 4.30 -45.39
CA VAL A 306 -23.14 3.96 -46.25
C VAL A 306 -22.74 4.32 -47.69
N GLY A 307 -22.44 3.30 -48.49
CA GLY A 307 -22.26 3.39 -49.93
C GLY A 307 -23.38 2.66 -50.66
N ASN A 308 -24.35 3.44 -51.16
CA ASN A 308 -25.26 3.19 -52.28
C ASN A 308 -25.91 1.80 -52.45
N VAL A 309 -27.20 1.71 -52.10
CA VAL A 309 -28.18 0.86 -52.79
C VAL A 309 -29.42 1.72 -53.09
N PRO A 310 -30.10 1.56 -54.25
CA PRO A 310 -30.96 2.58 -54.82
C PRO A 310 -32.29 2.78 -54.10
N SER A 311 -32.80 4.00 -54.21
CA SER A 311 -34.19 4.39 -53.99
C SER A 311 -35.16 3.47 -54.71
N GLU A 312 -36.13 2.87 -53.98
CA GLU A 312 -37.55 2.90 -54.33
C GLU A 312 -38.47 2.16 -53.33
N VAL A 313 -39.62 2.79 -53.08
CA VAL A 313 -40.96 2.21 -52.83
C VAL A 313 -41.42 1.89 -51.39
N VAL A 314 -42.24 2.83 -50.88
CA VAL A 314 -43.62 2.67 -50.31
C VAL A 314 -43.85 1.81 -49.06
N GLY A 315 -44.49 2.43 -48.04
CA GLY A 315 -45.63 1.79 -47.36
C GLY A 315 -45.73 2.00 -45.85
N SER A 316 -46.71 2.84 -45.43
CA SER A 316 -47.57 2.70 -44.23
C SER A 316 -46.95 2.11 -42.95
N GLY A 317 -46.77 2.86 -41.87
CA GLY A 317 -47.84 3.50 -41.10
C GLY A 317 -48.13 2.65 -39.87
N LEU A 318 -47.94 3.18 -38.67
CA LEU A 318 -48.74 2.88 -37.48
C LEU A 318 -48.39 3.87 -36.36
N ARG A 319 -49.47 4.42 -35.81
CA ARG A 319 -49.60 5.52 -34.87
C ARG A 319 -49.77 4.88 -33.49
N ALA A 320 -48.92 5.18 -32.52
CA ALA A 320 -49.11 4.77 -31.13
C ALA A 320 -49.46 6.01 -30.29
N GLU A 321 -50.67 6.00 -29.76
CA GLU A 321 -51.28 7.03 -28.92
C GLU A 321 -50.58 7.17 -27.57
N ASN A 322 -50.39 8.43 -27.17
CA ASN A 322 -50.18 8.82 -25.78
C ASN A 322 -51.48 8.66 -24.99
N ARG A 323 -51.41 7.98 -23.84
CA ARG A 323 -52.44 8.05 -22.79
C ARG A 323 -51.82 8.50 -21.48
N VAL A 324 -52.19 9.71 -21.08
CA VAL A 324 -52.07 10.27 -19.73
C VAL A 324 -53.27 9.78 -18.91
N PRO A 325 -53.12 9.34 -17.65
CA PRO A 325 -54.23 9.28 -16.72
C PRO A 325 -54.29 10.56 -15.86
N ASP A 326 -55.45 11.20 -15.90
CA ASP A 326 -55.84 12.30 -15.02
C ASP A 326 -56.06 11.85 -13.57
N GLN A 327 -55.70 12.79 -12.68
CA GLN A 327 -56.35 13.23 -11.44
C GLN A 327 -57.13 12.24 -10.56
N LEU A 328 -56.76 12.27 -9.27
CA LEU A 328 -57.72 12.17 -8.16
C LEU A 328 -57.54 13.37 -7.24
N ILE A 329 -58.67 14.06 -7.02
CA ILE A 329 -58.99 14.88 -5.83
C ILE A 329 -59.30 13.90 -4.69
#